data_AF-A0A2T2QWY9-F1
#
_entry.id   AF-A0A2T2QWY9-F1
#
_cell.length_a   1.000
_cell.length_b   1.000
_cell.length_c   1.000
_cell.angle_alpha   90.00
_cell.angle_beta   90.00
_cell.angle_gamma   90.00
#
_symmetry.space_group_name_H-M   'P 1'
#
loop_
_entity.id
_entity.type
_entity.pdbx_description
1 polymer ?
#
loop_
_entity_poly.entity_id
_entity_poly.type
_entity_poly.pdbx_seq_one_letter_code
_entity_poly.pdbx_strand_id
1 'polypeptide(L)'
;MRLRHFGWAIFILVVTSFFGGLIGGFLGVGVLDDMLFTSPNNEQVTVQESSVVTNVAQELRPSVVSIETKKPPRFDVFGREFERRSGSATGVVVSREGIVLTNKHVVPQESEITIRNNQGKTYQDVEVIDRDPINDIAFLQINTDGDLAPAELGDSGQVEVGQRVIAIGNALGEFSNTVTSGIISGLGRPV
;
A
#
# COMPACT_ATOMS: atom_id res chain seq x y z
N MET A 1 -30.94 62.03 -59.04
CA MET A 1 -30.09 62.55 -57.94
C MET A 1 -29.85 61.44 -56.92
N ARG A 2 -28.57 61.22 -56.58
CA ARG A 2 -27.95 59.97 -56.12
C ARG A 2 -28.14 59.63 -54.62
N LEU A 3 -29.37 59.58 -54.09
CA LEU A 3 -29.58 59.30 -52.65
C LEU A 3 -30.13 57.91 -52.29
N ARG A 4 -30.76 57.17 -53.22
CA ARG A 4 -31.38 55.87 -52.89
C ARG A 4 -30.42 54.67 -52.87
N HIS A 5 -29.25 54.77 -53.50
CA HIS A 5 -28.27 53.68 -53.53
C HIS A 5 -27.31 53.72 -52.33
N PHE A 6 -27.15 54.89 -51.69
CA PHE A 6 -26.25 55.06 -50.54
C PHE A 6 -26.82 54.41 -49.26
N GLY A 7 -28.14 54.46 -49.06
CA GLY A 7 -28.80 53.81 -47.92
C GLY A 7 -28.72 52.28 -47.96
N TRP A 8 -28.77 51.67 -49.14
CA TRP A 8 -28.65 50.22 -49.30
C TRP A 8 -27.24 49.70 -49.02
N ALA A 9 -26.21 50.47 -49.40
CA ALA A 9 -24.82 50.14 -49.11
C ALA A 9 -24.52 50.16 -47.60
N ILE A 10 -25.03 51.16 -46.87
CA ILE A 10 -24.89 51.23 -45.40
C ILE A 10 -25.65 50.09 -44.72
N PHE A 11 -26.85 49.75 -45.20
CA PHE A 11 -27.63 48.64 -44.65
C PHE A 11 -26.91 47.29 -44.81
N ILE A 12 -26.32 47.00 -45.97
CA ILE A 12 -25.55 45.77 -46.20
C ILE A 12 -24.31 45.70 -45.30
N LEU A 13 -23.63 46.83 -45.09
CA LEU A 13 -22.41 46.89 -44.26
C LEU A 13 -22.73 46.64 -42.76
N VAL A 14 -23.85 47.17 -42.28
CA VAL A 14 -24.31 46.92 -40.90
C VAL A 14 -24.74 45.46 -40.72
N VAL A 15 -25.47 44.88 -41.67
CA VAL A 15 -25.92 43.48 -41.60
C VAL A 15 -24.74 42.52 -41.64
N THR A 16 -23.77 42.73 -42.54
CA THR A 16 -22.58 41.86 -42.62
C THR A 16 -21.72 41.92 -41.36
N SER A 17 -21.60 43.10 -40.73
CA SER A 17 -20.88 43.24 -39.46
C SER A 17 -21.60 42.53 -38.30
N PHE A 18 -22.94 42.56 -38.28
CA PHE A 18 -23.73 41.90 -37.24
C PHE A 18 -23.66 40.37 -37.35
N PHE A 19 -23.74 39.81 -38.56
CA PHE A 19 -23.62 38.36 -38.77
C PHE A 19 -22.18 37.86 -38.61
N GLY A 20 -21.17 38.64 -39.03
CA GLY A 20 -19.76 38.30 -38.82
C GLY A 20 -19.38 38.22 -37.33
N GLY A 21 -19.92 39.14 -36.52
CA GLY A 21 -19.73 39.15 -35.07
C GLY A 21 -20.35 37.93 -34.37
N LEU A 22 -21.55 37.49 -34.80
CA LEU A 22 -22.19 36.30 -34.24
C LEU A 22 -21.45 35.00 -34.56
N ILE A 23 -20.98 34.85 -35.81
CA ILE A 23 -20.24 33.67 -36.24
C ILE A 23 -18.85 33.64 -35.58
N GLY A 24 -18.16 34.78 -35.51
CA GLY A 24 -16.86 34.91 -34.83
C GLY A 24 -16.95 34.68 -33.32
N GLY A 25 -18.03 35.12 -32.68
CA GLY A 25 -18.29 34.87 -31.26
C GLY A 25 -18.55 33.39 -30.96
N PHE A 26 -19.37 32.72 -31.77
CA PHE A 26 -19.69 31.29 -31.56
C PHE A 26 -18.49 30.37 -31.82
N LEU A 27 -17.73 30.62 -32.90
CA LEU A 27 -16.51 29.87 -33.19
C LEU A 27 -15.38 30.21 -32.21
N GLY A 28 -15.27 31.49 -31.80
CA GLY A 28 -14.28 31.94 -30.84
C GLY A 28 -14.46 31.32 -29.46
N VAL A 29 -15.70 31.17 -28.97
CA VAL A 29 -15.97 30.50 -27.70
C VAL A 29 -15.62 29.01 -27.76
N GLY A 30 -15.97 28.30 -28.84
CA GLY A 30 -15.62 26.88 -28.97
C GLY A 30 -14.11 26.61 -29.02
N VAL A 31 -13.36 27.46 -29.72
CA VAL A 31 -11.88 27.33 -29.80
C VAL A 31 -11.20 27.78 -28.50
N LEU A 32 -11.72 28.81 -27.83
CA LEU A 32 -11.19 29.27 -26.55
C LEU A 32 -11.47 28.25 -25.42
N ASP A 33 -12.63 27.58 -25.46
CA ASP A 33 -12.98 26.50 -24.52
C ASP A 33 -12.03 25.30 -24.68
N ASP A 34 -11.77 24.87 -25.92
CA ASP A 34 -10.84 23.77 -26.22
C ASP A 34 -9.39 24.09 -25.79
N MET A 35 -8.99 25.36 -25.91
CA MET A 35 -7.67 25.85 -25.46
C MET A 35 -7.58 26.06 -23.94
N LEU A 36 -8.68 26.40 -23.25
CA LEU A 36 -8.69 26.62 -21.80
C LEU A 36 -8.92 25.33 -21.00
N PHE A 37 -9.55 24.30 -21.60
CA PHE A 37 -9.92 23.06 -20.91
C PHE A 37 -9.18 21.80 -21.41
N THR A 38 -8.22 21.92 -22.33
CA THR A 38 -7.24 20.84 -22.56
C THR A 38 -6.28 20.76 -21.37
N SER A 39 -6.73 20.09 -20.32
CA SER A 39 -5.90 19.63 -19.22
C SER A 39 -4.97 18.54 -19.75
N PRO A 40 -3.63 18.69 -19.66
CA PRO A 40 -2.73 17.62 -20.05
C PRO A 40 -2.95 16.42 -19.12
N ASN A 41 -3.33 15.29 -19.72
CA ASN A 41 -3.31 13.93 -19.17
C ASN A 41 -2.58 13.78 -17.83
N ASN A 42 -3.31 13.85 -16.71
CA ASN A 42 -2.80 13.54 -15.37
C ASN A 42 -3.42 12.25 -14.79
N GLU A 43 -4.12 11.47 -15.61
CA GLU A 43 -4.74 10.21 -15.17
C GLU A 43 -3.81 8.99 -15.25
N GLN A 44 -2.64 9.10 -15.91
CA GLN A 44 -1.78 7.92 -16.14
C GLN A 44 -0.83 7.59 -14.99
N VAL A 45 -0.49 8.54 -14.11
CA VAL A 45 0.51 8.30 -13.03
C VAL A 45 -0.15 7.69 -11.79
N THR A 46 -1.34 8.14 -11.40
CA THR A 46 -2.04 7.65 -10.20
C THR A 46 -2.63 6.24 -10.37
N VAL A 47 -3.10 5.89 -11.58
CA VAL A 47 -3.68 4.56 -11.86
C VAL A 47 -2.60 3.48 -11.91
N GLN A 48 -1.41 3.79 -12.45
CA GLN A 48 -0.29 2.86 -12.47
C GLN A 48 0.25 2.58 -11.07
N GLU A 49 0.44 3.62 -10.25
CA GLU A 49 0.97 3.43 -8.89
C GLU A 49 0.06 2.60 -7.98
N SER A 50 -1.25 2.90 -7.98
CA SER A 50 -2.23 2.12 -7.21
C SER A 50 -2.29 0.66 -7.67
N SER A 51 -2.15 0.41 -8.98
CA SER A 51 -2.09 -0.95 -9.52
C SER A 51 -0.84 -1.71 -9.08
N VAL A 52 0.33 -1.07 -9.07
CA VAL A 52 1.60 -1.73 -8.68
C VAL A 52 1.57 -2.11 -7.20
N VAL A 53 1.11 -1.20 -6.33
CA VAL A 53 1.01 -1.48 -4.89
C VAL A 53 0.04 -2.63 -4.63
N THR A 54 -1.11 -2.63 -5.31
CA THR A 54 -2.12 -3.69 -5.17
C THR A 54 -1.58 -5.03 -5.65
N ASN A 55 -0.88 -5.06 -6.79
CA ASN A 55 -0.32 -6.29 -7.36
C ASN A 55 0.75 -6.89 -6.44
N VAL A 56 1.72 -6.08 -5.98
CA VAL A 56 2.75 -6.55 -5.04
C VAL A 56 2.12 -7.04 -3.74
N ALA A 57 1.15 -6.30 -3.21
CA ALA A 57 0.43 -6.72 -2.03
C ALA A 57 -0.27 -8.05 -2.24
N GLN A 58 -0.95 -8.25 -3.38
CA GLN A 58 -1.68 -9.46 -3.73
C GLN A 58 -0.76 -10.67 -3.93
N GLU A 59 0.39 -10.47 -4.57
CA GLU A 59 1.39 -11.49 -4.81
C GLU A 59 2.04 -11.97 -3.50
N LEU A 60 2.37 -11.06 -2.58
CA LEU A 60 3.02 -11.39 -1.31
C LEU A 60 2.05 -11.82 -0.21
N ARG A 61 0.72 -11.76 -0.41
CA ARG A 61 -0.26 -12.17 0.63
C ARG A 61 -0.01 -13.55 1.20
N PRO A 62 0.31 -14.60 0.39
CA PRO A 62 0.54 -15.95 0.92
C PRO A 62 1.85 -16.10 1.70
N SER A 63 2.76 -15.12 1.58
CA SER A 63 4.03 -15.08 2.32
C SER A 63 3.92 -14.37 3.66
N VAL A 64 2.85 -13.61 3.90
CA VAL A 64 2.66 -12.82 5.12
C VAL A 64 1.67 -13.52 6.05
N VAL A 65 2.10 -13.76 7.29
CA VAL A 65 1.33 -14.49 8.30
C VAL A 65 1.08 -13.64 9.55
N SER A 66 0.02 -13.95 10.27
CA SER A 66 -0.30 -13.34 11.56
C SER A 66 0.32 -14.18 12.67
N ILE A 67 0.98 -13.52 13.62
CA ILE A 67 1.56 -14.16 14.79
C ILE A 67 0.79 -13.68 16.01
N GLU A 68 0.21 -14.60 16.74
CA GLU A 68 -0.44 -14.36 18.03
C GLU A 68 0.40 -15.01 19.12
N THR A 69 0.66 -14.28 20.19
CA THR A 69 1.37 -14.80 21.36
C THR A 69 0.52 -14.69 22.61
N LYS A 70 0.54 -15.73 23.44
CA LYS A 70 -0.14 -15.77 24.74
C LYS A 70 0.88 -16.08 25.81
N LYS A 71 1.02 -15.21 26.80
CA LYS A 71 1.85 -15.49 27.97
C LYS A 71 1.08 -16.30 29.01
N PRO A 72 1.76 -17.18 29.75
CA PRO A 72 1.14 -17.90 30.85
C PRO A 72 0.61 -16.89 31.88
N PRO A 73 -0.55 -17.17 32.49
CA PRO A 73 -1.11 -16.31 33.52
C PRO A 73 -0.15 -16.24 34.70
N ARG A 74 0.08 -15.03 35.22
CA ARG A 74 0.80 -14.85 36.49
C ARG A 74 -0.19 -14.75 37.64
N PHE A 75 0.14 -15.45 38.72
CA PHE A 75 -0.67 -15.53 39.93
C PHE A 75 0.01 -14.79 41.09
N ASP A 76 -0.77 -14.08 41.90
CA ASP A 76 -0.26 -13.45 43.12
C ASP A 76 -0.04 -14.48 44.24
N VAL A 77 0.49 -14.04 45.39
CA VAL A 77 0.70 -14.89 46.58
C VAL A 77 -0.60 -15.48 47.17
N PHE A 78 -1.77 -15.01 46.70
CA PHE A 78 -3.09 -15.49 47.07
C PHE A 78 -3.74 -16.35 45.98
N GLY A 79 -3.00 -16.70 44.92
CA GLY A 79 -3.48 -17.55 43.81
C GLY A 79 -4.42 -16.84 42.83
N ARG A 80 -4.50 -15.51 42.83
CA ARG A 80 -5.33 -14.74 41.89
C ARG A 80 -4.55 -14.41 40.63
N GLU A 81 -5.12 -14.72 39.47
CA GLU A 81 -4.60 -14.30 38.16
C GLU A 81 -4.70 -12.78 38.05
N PHE A 82 -3.58 -12.10 37.82
CA PHE A 82 -3.55 -10.63 37.70
C PHE A 82 -2.95 -10.14 36.37
N GLU A 83 -2.38 -11.03 35.57
CA GLU A 83 -1.75 -10.66 34.31
C GLU A 83 -1.87 -11.76 33.27
N ARG A 84 -2.70 -11.50 32.24
CA ARG A 84 -2.74 -12.26 30.99
C ARG A 84 -2.42 -11.30 29.86
N ARG A 85 -1.25 -11.46 29.25
CA ARG A 85 -0.83 -10.63 28.11
C ARG A 85 -0.89 -11.44 26.83
N SER A 86 -1.67 -10.96 25.87
CA SER A 86 -1.64 -11.43 24.48
C SER A 86 -0.97 -10.39 23.60
N GLY A 87 -0.20 -10.85 22.62
CA GLY A 87 0.40 -10.02 21.56
C GLY A 87 -0.11 -10.44 20.19
N SER A 88 -0.17 -9.50 19.26
CA SER A 88 -0.43 -9.76 17.85
C SER A 88 0.58 -9.03 17.00
N ALA A 89 1.06 -9.69 15.94
CA ALA A 89 2.10 -9.17 15.07
C ALA A 89 2.08 -9.86 13.70
N THR A 90 3.08 -9.53 12.89
CA THR A 90 3.27 -10.07 11.54
C THR A 90 4.53 -10.92 11.48
N GLY A 91 4.48 -11.98 10.68
CA GLY A 91 5.65 -12.72 10.22
C GLY A 91 5.71 -12.82 8.71
N VAL A 92 6.89 -13.14 8.19
CA VAL A 92 7.12 -13.38 6.76
C VAL A 92 7.70 -14.78 6.58
N VAL A 93 7.07 -15.59 5.73
CA VAL A 93 7.57 -16.91 5.34
C VAL A 93 8.73 -16.72 4.39
N VAL A 94 9.88 -17.29 4.70
CA VAL A 94 11.12 -17.14 3.91
C VAL A 94 11.63 -18.47 3.33
N SER A 95 11.01 -19.60 3.68
CA SER A 95 11.40 -20.92 3.19
C SER A 95 10.22 -21.84 2.97
N ARG A 96 10.32 -22.75 1.98
CA ARG A 96 9.25 -23.73 1.68
C ARG A 96 9.07 -24.76 2.79
N GLU A 97 10.11 -24.95 3.59
CA GLU A 97 10.13 -25.81 4.77
C GLU A 97 9.33 -25.20 5.93
N GLY A 98 8.82 -23.97 5.82
CA GLY A 98 8.00 -23.33 6.87
C GLY A 98 8.78 -22.44 7.84
N ILE A 99 9.92 -21.88 7.41
CA ILE A 99 10.65 -20.88 8.21
C ILE A 99 9.94 -19.53 8.12
N VAL A 100 9.62 -18.95 9.27
CA VAL A 100 8.97 -17.65 9.41
C VAL A 100 9.90 -16.68 10.15
N LEU A 101 10.16 -15.52 9.54
CA LEU A 101 10.89 -14.41 10.12
C LEU A 101 9.92 -13.45 10.83
N THR A 102 10.28 -12.97 12.01
CA THR A 102 9.56 -11.91 12.72
C THR A 102 10.52 -11.12 13.62
N ASN A 103 10.00 -10.14 14.35
CA ASN A 103 10.77 -9.45 15.37
C ASN A 103 10.90 -10.29 16.64
N LYS A 104 12.05 -10.23 17.29
CA LYS A 104 12.27 -10.97 18.55
C LYS A 104 11.36 -10.50 19.68
N HIS A 105 11.04 -9.21 19.75
CA HIS A 105 10.13 -8.69 20.78
C HIS A 105 8.68 -9.24 20.65
N VAL A 106 8.29 -9.73 19.46
CA VAL A 106 6.98 -10.35 19.20
C VAL A 106 6.87 -11.71 19.87
N VAL A 107 7.97 -12.45 19.94
CA VAL A 107 8.05 -13.83 20.44
C VAL A 107 8.86 -13.93 21.73
N PRO A 108 8.32 -13.37 22.84
CA PRO A 108 8.98 -13.41 24.13
C PRO A 108 9.19 -14.85 24.62
N GLN A 109 10.09 -15.03 25.58
CA GLN A 109 10.28 -16.33 26.21
C GLN A 109 8.98 -16.79 26.89
N GLU A 110 8.78 -18.12 26.93
CA GLU A 110 7.65 -18.79 27.58
C GLU A 110 6.26 -18.41 27.03
N SER A 111 6.16 -17.77 25.86
CA SER A 111 4.86 -17.56 25.21
C SER A 111 4.44 -18.76 24.38
N GLU A 112 3.17 -19.11 24.45
CA GLU A 112 2.50 -19.93 23.44
C GLU A 112 2.37 -19.09 22.15
N ILE A 113 2.78 -19.65 21.02
CA ILE A 113 2.80 -18.97 19.73
C ILE A 113 1.79 -19.66 18.81
N THR A 114 0.97 -18.86 18.14
CA THR A 114 0.04 -19.33 17.12
C THR A 114 0.26 -18.52 15.86
N ILE A 115 0.47 -19.19 14.73
CA ILE A 115 0.63 -18.55 13.42
C ILE A 115 -0.60 -18.81 12.58
N ARG A 116 -1.16 -17.78 11.95
CA ARG A 116 -2.30 -17.90 11.03
C ARG A 116 -1.92 -17.38 9.65
N ASN A 117 -2.11 -18.18 8.62
CA ASN A 117 -1.88 -17.75 7.25
C ASN A 117 -3.03 -16.87 6.73
N ASN A 118 -2.85 -16.27 5.55
CA ASN A 118 -3.86 -15.43 4.91
C ASN A 118 -5.12 -16.21 4.44
N GLN A 119 -5.05 -17.54 4.39
CA GLN A 119 -6.18 -18.43 4.07
C GLN A 119 -6.99 -18.84 5.32
N GLY A 120 -6.55 -18.44 6.52
CA GLY A 120 -7.20 -18.76 7.79
C GLY A 120 -6.73 -20.07 8.44
N LYS A 121 -5.81 -20.83 7.81
CA LYS A 121 -5.19 -22.00 8.43
C LYS A 121 -4.33 -21.55 9.60
N THR A 122 -4.44 -22.29 10.70
CA THR A 122 -3.77 -21.99 11.96
C THR A 122 -2.75 -23.06 12.31
N TYR A 123 -1.58 -22.63 12.74
CA TYR A 123 -0.43 -23.42 13.15
C TYR A 123 -0.17 -23.19 14.64
N GLN A 124 -0.29 -24.24 15.43
CA GLN A 124 -0.05 -24.21 16.88
C GLN A 124 1.25 -24.89 17.28
N ASP A 125 1.74 -25.80 16.45
CA ASP A 125 3.06 -26.44 16.61
C ASP A 125 4.12 -25.54 15.97
N VAL A 126 4.52 -24.52 16.74
CA VAL A 126 5.49 -23.49 16.33
C VAL A 126 6.74 -23.64 17.19
N GLU A 127 7.85 -24.02 16.58
CA GLU A 127 9.15 -24.05 17.23
C GLU A 127 9.88 -22.72 17.02
N VAL A 128 10.60 -22.25 18.04
CA VAL A 128 11.47 -21.08 17.87
C VAL A 128 12.89 -21.57 17.65
N ILE A 129 13.38 -21.40 16.42
CA ILE A 129 14.72 -21.83 16.00
C ILE A 129 15.78 -20.97 16.69
N ASP A 130 15.65 -19.64 16.58
CA ASP A 130 16.60 -18.70 17.17
C ASP A 130 15.98 -17.32 17.40
N ARG A 131 16.62 -16.54 18.28
CA ARG A 131 16.28 -15.15 18.62
C ARG A 131 17.57 -14.33 18.72
N ASP A 132 17.77 -13.44 17.76
CA ASP A 132 18.89 -12.50 17.78
C ASP A 132 18.58 -11.30 18.70
N PRO A 133 19.29 -11.13 19.83
CA PRO A 133 19.06 -10.03 20.76
C PRO A 133 19.58 -8.68 20.25
N ILE A 134 20.50 -8.66 19.28
CA ILE A 134 21.14 -7.44 18.78
C ILE A 134 20.27 -6.81 17.69
N ASN A 135 19.78 -7.62 16.75
CA ASN A 135 19.05 -7.12 15.59
C ASN A 135 17.52 -7.17 15.74
N ASP A 136 17.02 -7.62 16.90
CA ASP A 136 15.60 -7.84 17.19
C ASP A 136 14.89 -8.74 16.14
N ILE A 137 15.55 -9.83 15.74
CA ILE A 137 15.05 -10.81 14.76
C ILE A 137 14.81 -12.16 15.43
N ALA A 138 13.74 -12.86 15.05
CA ALA A 138 13.50 -14.23 15.45
C ALA A 138 13.11 -15.11 14.25
N PHE A 139 13.54 -16.36 14.31
CA PHE A 139 13.22 -17.41 13.34
C PHE A 139 12.32 -18.44 13.99
N LEU A 140 11.17 -18.69 13.36
CA LEU A 140 10.19 -19.67 13.79
C LEU A 140 10.09 -20.78 12.73
N GLN A 141 9.80 -21.99 13.17
CA GLN A 141 9.56 -23.15 12.34
C GLN A 141 8.12 -23.58 12.51
N ILE A 142 7.42 -23.83 11.40
CA ILE A 142 6.11 -24.47 11.38
C ILE A 142 6.09 -25.64 10.42
N ASN A 143 5.26 -26.63 10.72
CA ASN A 143 4.98 -27.74 9.81
C ASN A 143 3.91 -27.30 8.79
N THR A 144 4.32 -27.06 7.55
CA THR A 144 3.42 -26.67 6.43
C THR A 144 3.26 -27.82 5.44
N ASP A 145 2.08 -27.91 4.83
CA ASP A 145 1.76 -28.91 3.79
C ASP A 145 1.97 -28.33 2.37
N GLY A 146 2.79 -27.28 2.25
CA GLY A 146 3.02 -26.57 0.99
C GLY A 146 1.98 -25.49 0.66
N ASP A 147 1.18 -25.07 1.64
CA ASP A 147 0.16 -24.02 1.50
C ASP A 147 0.71 -22.59 1.66
N LEU A 148 2.02 -22.45 1.92
CA LEU A 148 2.70 -21.18 2.06
C LEU A 148 3.61 -20.92 0.87
N ALA A 149 3.62 -19.67 0.39
CA ALA A 149 4.58 -19.22 -0.62
C ALA A 149 5.67 -18.39 0.07
N PRO A 150 6.94 -18.79 0.01
CA PRO A 150 8.02 -17.99 0.57
C PRO A 150 8.17 -16.65 -0.17
N ALA A 151 8.40 -15.57 0.57
CA ALA A 151 8.84 -14.32 -0.01
C ALA A 151 10.30 -14.43 -0.46
N GLU A 152 10.61 -13.85 -1.62
CA GLU A 152 11.99 -13.70 -2.08
C GLU A 152 12.67 -12.57 -1.31
N LEU A 153 13.89 -12.82 -0.82
CA LEU A 153 14.69 -11.82 -0.14
C LEU A 153 15.58 -11.08 -1.14
N GLY A 154 15.42 -9.76 -1.22
CA GLY A 154 16.27 -8.90 -2.05
C GLY A 154 17.61 -8.55 -1.38
N ASP A 155 18.53 -8.00 -2.17
CA ASP A 155 19.80 -7.43 -1.68
C ASP A 155 19.57 -6.02 -1.13
N SER A 156 19.64 -5.86 0.19
CA SER A 156 19.48 -4.56 0.86
C SER A 156 20.64 -3.60 0.60
N GLY A 157 21.79 -4.07 0.10
CA GLY A 157 22.94 -3.25 -0.26
C GLY A 157 22.76 -2.43 -1.53
N GLN A 158 21.77 -2.78 -2.38
CA GLN A 158 21.43 -2.06 -3.61
C GLN A 158 20.30 -1.04 -3.42
N VAL A 159 19.78 -0.90 -2.19
CA VAL A 159 18.63 -0.04 -1.91
C VAL A 159 19.06 1.43 -1.84
N GLU A 160 18.29 2.32 -2.47
CA GLU A 160 18.60 3.76 -2.54
C GLU A 160 17.58 4.63 -1.81
N VAL A 161 18.03 5.79 -1.28
CA VAL A 161 17.13 6.80 -0.72
C VAL A 161 16.23 7.36 -1.82
N GLY A 162 14.92 7.46 -1.52
CA GLY A 162 13.90 7.87 -2.49
C GLY A 162 13.26 6.70 -3.25
N GLN A 163 13.82 5.50 -3.18
CA GLN A 163 13.20 4.30 -3.74
C GLN A 163 11.88 3.99 -3.03
N ARG A 164 10.89 3.51 -3.78
CA ARG A 164 9.58 3.13 -3.24
C ARG A 164 9.66 1.91 -2.34
N VAL A 165 8.86 1.92 -1.28
CA VAL A 165 8.68 0.78 -0.37
C VAL A 165 7.21 0.55 -0.08
N ILE A 166 6.86 -0.72 0.11
CA ILE A 166 5.53 -1.15 0.50
C ILE A 166 5.69 -1.96 1.78
N ALA A 167 5.10 -1.47 2.87
CA ALA A 167 5.00 -2.21 4.12
C ALA A 167 3.70 -3.03 4.10
N ILE A 168 3.84 -4.34 4.28
CA ILE A 168 2.72 -5.27 4.35
C ILE A 168 2.73 -5.92 5.73
N GLY A 169 1.59 -5.92 6.41
CA GLY A 169 1.47 -6.62 7.67
C GLY A 169 0.03 -6.82 8.12
N ASN A 170 -0.13 -7.35 9.33
CA ASN A 170 -1.43 -7.58 9.95
C ASN A 170 -1.59 -6.58 11.11
N ALA A 171 -2.40 -5.54 10.90
CA ALA A 171 -2.62 -4.54 11.92
C ALA A 171 -3.56 -5.08 13.00
N LEU A 172 -3.10 -5.04 14.26
CA LEU A 172 -3.87 -5.38 15.46
C LEU A 172 -4.39 -6.83 15.53
N GLY A 173 -3.96 -7.74 14.64
CA GLY A 173 -4.49 -9.12 14.56
C GLY A 173 -5.92 -9.25 13.99
N GLU A 174 -6.63 -8.12 13.87
CA GLU A 174 -7.99 -8.04 13.34
C GLU A 174 -7.99 -7.70 11.84
N PHE A 175 -7.03 -6.91 11.36
CA PHE A 175 -6.91 -6.53 9.96
C PHE A 175 -5.77 -7.29 9.30
N SER A 176 -6.10 -8.28 8.49
CA SER A 176 -5.13 -9.00 7.68
C SER A 176 -4.69 -8.18 6.46
N ASN A 177 -3.41 -8.27 6.10
CA ASN A 177 -2.84 -7.68 4.90
C ASN A 177 -3.05 -6.15 4.77
N THR A 178 -2.85 -5.42 5.87
CA THR A 178 -2.72 -3.96 5.84
C THR A 178 -1.49 -3.56 5.02
N VAL A 179 -1.70 -2.64 4.09
CA VAL A 179 -0.66 -2.17 3.16
C VAL A 179 -0.45 -0.68 3.35
N THR A 180 0.81 -0.28 3.52
CA THR A 180 1.23 1.13 3.53
C THR A 180 2.31 1.32 2.48
N SER A 181 2.20 2.37 1.65
CA SER A 181 3.21 2.69 0.63
C SER A 181 3.95 3.96 1.00
N GLY A 182 5.23 4.03 0.66
CA GLY A 182 6.09 5.18 0.94
C GLY A 182 7.41 5.11 0.18
N ILE A 183 8.42 5.81 0.70
CA ILE A 183 9.78 5.82 0.15
C ILE A 183 10.81 5.59 1.25
N ILE A 184 11.99 5.10 0.88
CA ILE A 184 13.15 5.06 1.78
C ILE A 184 13.59 6.48 2.07
N SER A 185 13.54 6.86 3.34
CA SER A 185 13.94 8.20 3.81
C SER A 185 15.40 8.29 4.24
N GLY A 186 16.09 7.17 4.41
CA GLY A 186 17.49 7.11 4.81
C GLY A 186 17.96 5.68 5.05
N LEU A 187 19.28 5.47 5.01
CA LEU A 187 19.95 4.18 5.18
C LEU A 187 20.85 4.20 6.43
N GLY A 188 21.24 3.04 6.94
CA GLY A 188 22.24 2.91 8.00
C GLY A 188 21.82 3.47 9.38
N ARG A 189 20.51 3.52 9.65
CA ARG A 189 20.03 3.89 10.98
C ARG A 189 20.26 2.71 11.94
N PRO A 190 20.77 2.95 13.16
CA PRO A 190 20.92 1.89 14.15
C PRO A 190 19.54 1.37 14.60
N VAL A 191 19.47 0.08 14.87
CA VAL A 191 18.32 -0.63 15.47
C VAL A 191 18.52 -0.86 16.95
#